data_AF-X1LUJ0-F1
#
_entry.id   AF-X1LUJ0-F1
#
_cell.length_a   1.000
_cell.length_b   1.000
_cell.length_c   1.000
_cell.angle_alpha   90.00
_cell.angle_beta   90.00
_cell.angle_gamma   90.00
#
_symmetry.space_group_name_H-M   'P 1'
#
loop_
_entity.id
_entity.type
_entity.pdbx_description
1 polymer ?
#
loop_
_entity_poly.entity_id
_entity_poly.type
_entity_poly.pdbx_seq_one_letter_code
_entity_poly.pdbx_strand_id
1 'polypeptide(L)' 'ALFHGKQGLVLFVFWVAIFILSFIPFIGGIIGFLGWIIWIILAIVGMVKSLQGQYWKMPVLGDIAEKIKI' A
#
# COMPACT_ATOMS: atom_id res chain seq x y z
N ALA A 1 -14.31 9.93 1.90
CA ALA A 1 -13.42 9.94 0.72
C ALA A 1 -11.94 10.08 1.10
N LEU A 2 -11.51 11.19 1.73
CA LEU A 2 -10.09 11.46 2.01
C LEU A 2 -9.37 10.38 2.85
N PHE A 3 -10.05 9.76 3.82
CA PHE A 3 -9.48 8.67 4.64
C PHE A 3 -8.92 7.52 3.78
N HIS A 4 -9.75 6.92 2.93
CA HIS A 4 -9.32 5.84 2.04
C HIS A 4 -8.39 6.34 0.92
N GLY A 5 -8.62 7.56 0.42
CA GLY A 5 -7.77 8.16 -0.62
C GLY A 5 -6.31 8.33 -0.19
N LYS A 6 -6.07 8.84 1.03
CA LYS A 6 -4.71 8.97 1.59
C LYS A 6 -4.02 7.61 1.74
N GLN A 7 -4.73 6.59 2.22
CA GLN A 7 -4.18 5.23 2.31
C GLN A 7 -3.87 4.63 0.94
N GLY A 8 -4.73 4.85 -0.05
CA GLY A 8 -4.48 4.44 -1.44
C GLY A 8 -3.24 5.10 -2.04
N LEU A 9 -3.02 6.40 -1.78
CA LEU A 9 -1.82 7.12 -2.20
C LEU A 9 -0.55 6.54 -1.58
N VAL A 10 -0.56 6.28 -0.26
CA VAL A 10 0.59 5.66 0.43
C VAL A 10 0.86 4.26 -0.11
N LEU A 11 -0.20 3.46 -0.32
CA LEU A 11 -0.07 2.12 -0.90
C LEU A 11 0.51 2.16 -2.32
N PHE A 12 0.16 3.17 -3.12
CA PHE A 12 0.75 3.39 -4.45
C PHE A 12 2.24 3.74 -4.37
N VAL A 13 2.63 4.64 -3.47
CA VAL A 13 4.05 4.97 -3.25
C VAL A 13 4.84 3.74 -2.79
N PHE A 14 4.27 2.93 -1.89
CA PHE A 14 4.85 1.65 -1.48
C PHE A 14 5.09 0.72 -2.67
N TRP A 15 4.12 0.60 -3.59
CA TRP A 15 4.28 -0.20 -4.80
C TRP A 15 5.41 0.29 -5.71
N VAL A 16 5.50 1.61 -5.93
CA VAL A 16 6.59 2.22 -6.71
C VAL A 16 7.94 1.91 -6.08
N ALA A 17 8.05 1.97 -4.75
CA ALA A 17 9.28 1.62 -4.04
C ALA A 17 9.66 0.14 -4.24
N ILE A 18 8.71 -0.79 -4.08
CA ILE A 18 8.94 -2.23 -4.33
C ILE A 18 9.35 -2.47 -5.79
N PHE A 19 8.70 -1.81 -6.74
CA PHE A 19 9.03 -1.90 -8.15
C PHE A 19 10.48 -1.46 -8.42
N ILE A 20 10.92 -0.33 -7.86
CA ILE A 20 12.30 0.14 -7.99
C ILE A 20 13.29 -0.84 -7.34
N LEU A 21 13.00 -1.33 -6.14
CA LEU A 21 13.85 -2.29 -5.44
C LEU A 21 13.96 -3.64 -6.17
N SER A 22 12.96 -3.99 -7.00
CA SER A 22 12.96 -5.24 -7.76
C SER A 22 14.07 -5.32 -8.81
N PHE A 23 14.64 -4.18 -9.23
CA PHE A 23 15.75 -4.13 -10.18
C PHE A 23 17.12 -4.45 -9.57
N ILE A 24 17.23 -4.56 -8.24
CA ILE A 24 18.50 -4.88 -7.58
C ILE A 24 18.85 -6.36 -7.86
N PRO A 25 20.02 -6.68 -8.44
CA PRO A 25 20.42 -8.06 -8.69
C PRO A 25 20.42 -8.91 -7.40
N PHE A 26 20.08 -10.19 -7.54
CA PHE A 26 19.97 -11.20 -6.47
C PHE A 26 18.85 -10.95 -5.44
N ILE A 27 18.83 -9.81 -4.74
CA ILE A 27 17.87 -9.54 -3.66
C ILE A 27 16.54 -8.95 -4.15
N GLY A 28 16.55 -8.25 -5.29
CA GLY A 28 15.38 -7.54 -5.82
C GLY A 28 14.24 -8.48 -6.20
N GLY A 29 14.55 -9.68 -6.69
CA GLY A 29 13.52 -10.67 -7.03
C GLY A 29 12.69 -11.11 -5.82
N ILE A 30 13.34 -11.39 -4.68
CA ILE A 30 12.66 -11.81 -3.44
C ILE A 30 11.85 -10.65 -2.86
N ILE A 31 12.46 -9.46 -2.75
CA ILE A 31 11.78 -8.26 -2.24
C ILE A 31 10.59 -7.88 -3.13
N GLY A 32 10.77 -7.93 -4.45
CA GLY A 32 9.74 -7.66 -5.44
C GLY A 32 8.56 -8.61 -5.31
N PHE A 33 8.82 -9.92 -5.22
CA PHE A 33 7.77 -10.93 -5.08
C PHE A 33 6.98 -10.77 -3.76
N LEU A 34 7.67 -10.69 -2.62
CA LEU A 34 7.01 -10.53 -1.32
C LEU A 34 6.29 -9.19 -1.21
N GLY A 35 6.90 -8.11 -1.67
CA GLY A 35 6.32 -6.79 -1.69
C GLY A 35 5.06 -6.72 -2.56
N TRP A 36 5.05 -7.40 -3.71
CA TRP A 36 3.88 -7.49 -4.58
C TRP A 36 2.73 -8.25 -3.91
N ILE A 37 2.99 -9.35 -3.22
CA ILE A 37 1.97 -10.10 -2.45
C ILE A 37 1.36 -9.23 -1.36
N ILE A 38 2.19 -8.53 -0.58
CA ILE A 38 1.71 -7.63 0.47
C ILE A 38 0.85 -6.51 -0.14
N TRP A 39 1.33 -5.91 -1.24
CA TRP A 39 0.63 -4.84 -1.92
C TRP A 39 -0.76 -5.28 -2.40
N ILE A 40 -0.88 -6.42 -3.09
CA ILE A 40 -2.16 -6.87 -3.65
C ILE A 40 -3.17 -7.21 -2.56
N ILE A 41 -2.74 -7.82 -1.45
CA ILE A 41 -3.60 -8.11 -0.30
C ILE A 41 -4.14 -6.81 0.29
N LEU A 42 -3.27 -5.83 0.57
CA LEU A 42 -3.67 -4.55 1.14
C LEU A 42 -4.54 -3.73 0.19
N ALA A 43 -4.28 -3.80 -1.12
CA ALA A 43 -5.10 -3.15 -2.14
C ALA A 43 -6.53 -3.71 -2.14
N ILE A 44 -6.68 -5.03 -2.20
CA ILE A 44 -8.00 -5.69 -2.21
C ILE A 44 -8.75 -5.41 -0.91
N VAL A 45 -8.12 -5.60 0.25
CA VAL A 45 -8.78 -5.35 1.54
C VAL A 45 -9.17 -3.87 1.66
N GLY A 46 -8.27 -2.95 1.29
CA GLY A 46 -8.55 -1.51 1.31
C GLY A 46 -9.73 -1.12 0.41
N MET A 47 -9.79 -1.66 -0.80
CA MET A 47 -10.92 -1.45 -1.73
C MET A 47 -12.23 -1.99 -1.17
N VAL A 48 -12.25 -3.25 -0.72
CA VAL A 48 -13.45 -3.88 -0.16
C VAL A 48 -13.97 -3.09 1.05
N LYS A 49 -13.09 -2.72 1.99
CA LYS A 49 -13.48 -1.94 3.17
C LYS A 49 -13.99 -0.55 2.81
N SER A 50 -13.37 0.11 1.83
CA SER A 50 -13.86 1.39 1.29
C SER A 50 -15.25 1.26 0.66
N LEU A 51 -15.50 0.21 -0.13
CA LEU A 51 -16.80 -0.05 -0.76
C LEU A 51 -17.89 -0.39 0.26
N GLN A 52 -17.52 -1.04 1.36
CA GLN A 52 -18.42 -1.34 2.49
C GLN A 52 -18.68 -0.13 3.40
N GLY A 53 -18.08 1.04 3.15
CA GLY A 53 -18.18 2.21 4.01
C GLY A 53 -17.48 2.06 5.38
N GLN A 54 -16.60 1.07 5.52
CA GLN A 54 -15.90 0.81 6.77
C GLN A 54 -14.59 1.58 6.83
N TYR A 55 -14.43 2.42 7.86
CA TYR A 55 -13.20 3.15 8.14
C TYR A 55 -12.11 2.24 8.69
N TRP A 56 -11.55 1.43 7.80
CA TRP A 56 -10.47 0.52 8.12
C TRP A 56 -9.10 1.19 7.92
N LYS A 57 -8.34 1.27 9.01
CA LYS A 57 -6.96 1.73 8.98
C LYS A 57 -6.05 0.62 8.46
N MET A 58 -5.33 0.89 7.39
CA MET A 58 -4.40 -0.06 6.80
C MET A 58 -3.23 -0.32 7.78
N PRO A 59 -2.85 -1.59 8.03
CA PRO A 59 -1.73 -1.87 8.92
C PRO A 59 -0.44 -1.27 8.33
N VAL A 60 0.37 -0.65 9.21
CA VAL A 60 1.63 0.05 8.89
C VAL A 60 1.45 1.32 8.04
N LEU A 61 0.82 1.20 6.87
CA LEU A 61 0.67 2.31 5.90
C LEU A 61 -0.38 3.36 6.33
N GLY A 62 -1.35 2.97 7.17
CA GLY A 62 -2.38 3.88 7.68
C GLY A 62 -1.81 4.98 8.57
N ASP A 63 -0.78 4.68 9.38
CA ASP A 63 -0.11 5.67 10.23
C ASP A 63 0.65 6.72 9.41
N ILE A 64 1.11 6.35 8.22
CA ILE A 64 1.75 7.28 7.27
C ILE A 64 0.67 8.14 6.60
N ALA A 65 -0.44 7.52 6.19
CA ALA A 65 -1.54 8.20 5.53
C ALA A 65 -2.16 9.32 6.39
N GLU A 66 -2.27 9.10 7.71
CA GLU A 66 -2.79 10.09 8.66
C GLU A 66 -1.92 11.36 8.75
N LYS A 67 -0.64 11.26 8.44
CA LYS A 67 0.30 12.40 8.47
C LYS A 67 0.20 13.29 7.23
N ILE A 68 -0.50 12.85 6.19
CA ILE A 68 -0.67 13.62 4.95
C ILE A 68 -1.66 14.77 5.20
N LYS A 69 -1.15 16.01 5.18
CA LYS A 69 -1.94 17.24 5.29
C LYS A 69 -2.38 17.71 3.91
N ILE A 70 -3.53 17.19 3.48
CA ILE A 70 -4.32 17.59 2.31
C ILE A 70 -5.80 17.44 2.64
#